data_AF-X0WNY2-F1
#
_entry.id   AF-X0WNY2-F1
#
_cell.length_a   1.000
_cell.length_b   1.000
_cell.length_c   1.000
_cell.angle_alpha   90.00
_cell.angle_beta   90.00
_cell.angle_gamma   90.00
#
_symmetry.space_group_name_H-M   'P 1'
#
loop_
_entity.id
_entity.type
_entity.pdbx_description
1 polymer ?
#
loop_
_entity_poly.entity_id
_entity_poly.type
_entity_poly.pdbx_seq_one_letter_code
_entity_poly.pdbx_strand_id
1 'polypeptide(L)' 'ENLSIKVMRLAVLSNIFPLYEVENSETYRQTVLPDEIIPIDEYMHLQGRFRHLTDKDVKEFQKMVDKRFEHLREKFEKKN' A
#
# COMPACT_ATOMS: atom_id res chain seq x y z
N GLU A 1 19.95 7.34 7.82
CA GLU A 1 19.13 6.45 6.98
C GLU A 1 18.74 7.19 5.70
N ASN A 2 18.72 6.55 4.53
CA ASN A 2 18.41 7.20 3.26
C ASN A 2 16.87 7.38 3.13
N LEU A 3 16.40 8.63 2.98
CA LEU A 3 14.97 8.96 2.94
C LEU A 3 14.23 8.23 1.81
N SER A 4 14.87 8.05 0.65
CA SER A 4 14.27 7.33 -0.48
C SER A 4 13.96 5.88 -0.11
N ILE A 5 14.89 5.19 0.54
CA ILE A 5 14.68 3.81 1.00
C ILE A 5 13.57 3.75 2.05
N LYS A 6 13.54 4.70 2.99
CA LYS A 6 12.50 4.77 4.02
C LYS A 6 11.11 4.94 3.39
N VAL A 7 10.95 5.89 2.47
CA VAL A 7 9.66 6.15 1.80
C VAL A 7 9.21 4.92 0.99
N MET A 8 10.11 4.22 0.31
CA MET A 8 9.77 2.99 -0.41
C MET A 8 9.26 1.88 0.53
N ARG A 9 9.87 1.71 1.71
CA ARG A 9 9.39 0.75 2.71
C ARG A 9 8.00 1.12 3.23
N LEU A 10 7.78 2.38 3.57
CA LEU A 10 6.47 2.88 4.03
C LEU A 10 5.38 2.70 2.97
N ALA A 11 5.72 2.77 1.67
CA ALA A 11 4.77 2.50 0.60
C ALA A 11 4.27 1.06 0.59
N VAL A 12 5.14 0.09 0.92
CA VAL A 12 4.76 -1.32 1.04
C VAL A 12 3.98 -1.56 2.34
N LEU A 13 4.47 -1.03 3.47
CA LEU A 13 3.84 -1.22 4.80
C LEU A 13 2.45 -0.60 4.91
N SER A 14 2.14 0.44 4.12
CA SER A 14 0.81 1.07 4.10
C SER A 14 -0.14 0.48 3.05
N ASN A 15 0.26 -0.58 2.35
CA ASN A 15 -0.47 -1.18 1.22
C ASN A 15 -0.78 -0.23 0.06
N ILE A 16 -0.22 0.99 0.02
CA ILE A 16 -0.36 1.87 -1.15
C ILE A 16 0.38 1.28 -2.36
N PHE A 17 1.46 0.54 -2.11
CA PHE A 17 2.24 -0.18 -3.11
C PHE A 17 2.52 -1.62 -2.65
N PRO A 18 1.51 -2.50 -2.68
CA PRO A 18 1.68 -3.89 -2.27
C PRO A 18 2.60 -4.62 -3.25
N LEU A 19 3.47 -5.49 -2.75
CA LEU A 19 4.39 -6.27 -3.58
C LEU A 19 3.81 -7.67 -3.82
N TYR A 20 3.63 -7.99 -5.08
CA TYR A 20 3.09 -9.26 -5.54
C TYR A 20 3.55 -9.57 -6.97
N GLU A 21 3.46 -10.82 -7.34
CA GLU A 21 3.73 -11.33 -8.68
C GLU A 21 2.43 -11.82 -9.31
N VAL A 22 2.35 -11.72 -10.64
CA VAL A 22 1.26 -12.27 -11.44
C VAL A 22 1.83 -13.20 -12.48
N GLU A 23 1.52 -14.49 -12.37
CA GLU A 23 1.97 -15.53 -13.28
C GLU A 23 0.84 -15.89 -14.24
N ASN A 24 1.15 -15.91 -15.55
CA ASN A 24 0.22 -16.23 -16.64
C ASN A 24 -1.09 -15.40 -16.63
N SER A 25 -1.06 -14.19 -16.06
CA SER A 25 -2.25 -13.33 -15.88
C SER A 25 -3.35 -13.91 -14.97
N GLU A 26 -3.12 -15.05 -14.33
CA GLU A 26 -4.12 -15.81 -13.58
C GLU A 26 -3.76 -15.96 -12.10
N THR A 27 -2.50 -16.28 -11.82
CA THR A 27 -2.05 -16.62 -10.46
C THR A 27 -1.41 -15.41 -9.80
N TYR A 28 -2.00 -14.93 -8.72
CA TYR A 28 -1.48 -13.77 -7.98
C TYR A 28 -0.85 -14.25 -6.69
N ARG A 29 0.44 -13.93 -6.48
CA ARG A 29 1.16 -14.27 -5.25
C ARG A 29 1.68 -13.01 -4.59
N GLN A 30 1.23 -12.73 -3.37
CA GLN A 30 1.83 -11.67 -2.55
C GLN A 30 3.25 -12.06 -2.14
N THR A 31 4.24 -11.24 -2.46
CA THR A 31 5.66 -11.53 -2.21
C THR A 31 6.18 -10.91 -0.93
N VAL A 32 5.55 -9.82 -0.48
CA VAL A 32 5.80 -9.21 0.83
C VAL A 32 4.49 -9.06 1.57
N LEU A 33 4.39 -9.75 2.71
CA LEU A 33 3.31 -9.60 3.67
C LEU A 33 3.88 -8.76 4.83
N PRO A 34 3.44 -7.51 5.00
CA PRO A 34 3.82 -6.73 6.17
C PRO A 34 3.27 -7.37 7.44
N ASP A 35 4.09 -7.46 8.50
CA ASP A 35 3.65 -7.93 9.81
C ASP A 35 2.61 -7.00 10.45
N GLU A 36 2.72 -5.70 10.14
CA GLU A 36 1.80 -4.65 10.55
C GLU A 36 1.51 -3.71 9.38
N ILE A 37 0.23 -3.36 9.19
CA ILE A 37 -0.17 -2.34 8.22
C ILE A 37 -0.19 -0.99 8.91
N ILE A 38 0.57 -0.04 8.40
CA ILE A 38 0.62 1.32 8.95
C ILE A 38 -0.41 2.24 8.27
N PRO A 39 -0.88 3.31 8.94
CA PRO A 39 -1.68 4.34 8.29
C PRO A 39 -0.96 4.95 7.09
N ILE A 40 -1.71 5.27 6.03
CA ILE A 40 -1.17 5.88 4.80
C ILE A 40 -0.50 7.24 5.07
N ASP A 41 -0.92 7.89 6.14
CA ASP A 41 -0.41 9.18 6.58
C ASP A 41 1.10 9.16 6.88
N GLU A 42 1.61 8.06 7.45
CA GLU A 42 3.03 7.85 7.71
C GLU A 42 3.87 7.88 6.41
N TYR A 43 3.31 7.37 5.32
CA TYR A 43 3.91 7.47 3.99
C TYR A 43 3.77 8.90 3.44
N MET A 44 2.58 9.50 3.53
CA MET A 44 2.26 10.77 2.86
C MET A 44 2.97 11.98 3.46
N HIS A 45 3.06 12.08 4.79
CA HIS A 45 3.64 13.24 5.48
C HIS A 45 5.11 13.52 5.15
N LEU A 46 5.86 12.48 4.75
CA LEU A 46 7.28 12.63 4.39
C LEU A 46 7.49 13.27 2.99
N GLN A 47 6.44 13.44 2.21
CA GLN A 47 6.53 13.79 0.79
C GLN A 47 5.88 15.16 0.52
N GLY A 48 6.68 16.15 0.14
CA GLY A 48 6.22 17.53 -0.06
C GLY A 48 5.04 17.68 -1.04
N ARG A 49 4.90 16.76 -2.00
CA ARG A 49 3.77 16.73 -2.96
C ARG A 49 2.40 16.53 -2.30
N PHE A 50 2.34 16.05 -1.06
CA PHE A 50 1.09 15.80 -0.33
C PHE A 50 0.80 16.85 0.76
N ARG A 51 1.68 17.85 0.93
CA ARG A 51 1.56 18.85 2.02
C ARG A 51 0.26 19.67 2.00
N HIS A 52 -0.41 19.76 0.85
CA HIS A 52 -1.65 20.53 0.69
C HIS A 52 -2.91 19.75 1.09
N LEU A 53 -2.78 18.46 1.40
CA LEU A 53 -3.90 17.61 1.73
C LEU A 53 -4.33 17.81 3.19
N THR A 54 -5.64 17.77 3.41
CA THR A 54 -6.25 17.87 4.74
C THR A 54 -6.43 16.49 5.36
N ASP A 55 -6.70 16.43 6.67
CA ASP A 55 -7.04 15.17 7.36
C ASP A 55 -8.23 14.44 6.72
N LYS A 56 -9.18 15.20 6.16
CA LYS A 56 -10.32 14.62 5.45
C LYS A 56 -9.85 13.93 4.17
N ASP A 57 -8.98 14.57 3.39
CA ASP A 57 -8.41 13.98 2.19
C ASP A 57 -7.62 12.72 2.53
N VAL A 58 -6.77 12.77 3.57
CA VAL A 58 -5.99 11.61 4.03
C VAL A 58 -6.91 10.44 4.43
N LYS A 59 -8.02 10.70 5.12
CA LYS A 59 -9.01 9.66 5.46
C LYS A 59 -9.70 9.07 4.23
N GLU A 60 -9.98 9.88 3.22
CA GLU A 60 -10.52 9.39 1.95
C GLU A 60 -9.50 8.54 1.19
N PHE A 61 -8.23 8.95 1.18
CA PHE A 61 -7.12 8.18 0.62
C PHE A 61 -6.92 6.84 1.34
N GLN A 62 -6.97 6.81 2.67
CA GLN A 62 -6.90 5.58 3.46
C GLN A 62 -7.98 4.59 3.02
N LYS A 63 -9.25 5.02 3.02
CA LYS A 63 -10.38 4.18 2.57
C LYS A 63 -10.20 3.64 1.15
N MET A 64 -9.67 4.48 0.25
CA MET A 64 -9.41 4.07 -1.12
C MET A 64 -8.31 3.01 -1.21
N VAL A 65 -7.22 3.17 -0.46
CA VAL A 65 -6.12 2.19 -0.41
C VAL A 65 -6.58 0.89 0.23
N ASP A 66 -7.28 0.95 1.36
CA ASP A 66 -7.84 -0.23 2.04
C ASP A 66 -8.75 -1.02 1.10
N LYS A 67 -9.69 -0.33 0.45
CA LYS A 67 -10.59 -0.95 -0.52
C LYS A 67 -9.82 -1.59 -1.68
N ARG A 68 -8.86 -0.89 -2.27
CA ARG A 68 -8.05 -1.43 -3.38
C ARG A 68 -7.26 -2.67 -2.95
N PHE A 69 -6.67 -2.63 -1.76
CA PHE A 69 -5.92 -3.75 -1.23
C PHE A 69 -6.82 -4.95 -0.93
N GLU A 70 -8.03 -4.73 -0.40
CA GLU A 70 -9.01 -5.80 -0.18
C GLU A 70 -9.35 -6.54 -1.48
N HIS A 71 -9.63 -5.82 -2.57
CA HIS A 71 -9.90 -6.43 -3.87
C HIS A 71 -8.70 -7.19 -4.43
N LEU A 72 -7.48 -6.73 -4.14
CA LEU A 72 -6.25 -7.40 -4.53
C LEU A 72 -6.02 -8.66 -3.68
N ARG A 73 -6.29 -8.60 -2.37
CA ARG A 73 -6.17 -9.72 -1.43
C ARG A 73 -7.10 -10.87 -1.81
N GLU A 74 -8.32 -10.58 -2.26
CA GLU A 74 -9.22 -11.61 -2.79
C GLU A 74 -8.60 -12.40 -3.96
N LYS A 75 -7.71 -11.79 -4.75
CA LYS A 75 -6.99 -12.50 -5.81
C LYS A 75 -5.86 -13.39 -5.27
N PHE A 76 -5.25 -13.02 -4.15
CA PHE A 76 -4.23 -13.84 -3.48
C PHE A 76 -4.83 -15.07 -2.79
N GLU A 77 -6.05 -14.94 -2.27
CA GLU A 77 -6.75 -16.02 -1.55
C GLU A 77 -7.46 -17.01 -2.48
N LYS A 78 -7.71 -16.63 -3.74
CA LYS A 78 -8.20 -17.54 -4.78
C LYS A 78 -7.13 -18.59 -5.06
N LYS A 79 -7.26 -19.74 -4.39
CA LYS A 79 -6.56 -20.97 -4.75
C LYS A 79 -6.94 -21.33 -6.19
N ASN A 80 -5.94 -21.52 -7.05
CA ASN A 80 -6.09 -22.37 -8.22
C ASN A 80 -6.31 -23.82 -7.79
#